data_AF-A0A944UK97-F1
#
_entry.id   AF-A0A944UK97-F1
#
_cell.length_a   1.000
_cell.length_b   1.000
_cell.length_c   1.000
_cell.angle_alpha   90.00
_cell.angle_beta   90.00
_cell.angle_gamma   90.00
#
_symmetry.space_group_name_H-M   'P 1'
#
loop_
_entity.id
_entity.type
_entity.pdbx_description
1 polymer ?
#
loop_
_entity_poly.entity_id
_entity_poly.type
_entity_poly.pdbx_seq_one_letter_code
_entity_poly.pdbx_strand_id
1 'polypeptide(L)' 'MKTLNFFLLWVFGFFLLLSFDLFMEGIIFEWLEWNGTIKNDWFFAMWWGLVVVWFLYGTITLYQRLRK' A
#
# COMPACT_ATOMS: atom_id res chain seq x y z
N MET A 1 21.64 -2.04 -5.13
CA MET A 1 21.12 -2.12 -3.74
C MET A 1 21.30 -3.53 -3.22
N LYS A 2 21.76 -3.69 -1.97
CA LYS A 2 21.75 -5.01 -1.29
C LYS A 2 20.31 -5.52 -1.15
N THR A 3 20.11 -6.83 -1.14
CA THR A 3 18.77 -7.46 -0.96
C THR A 3 18.09 -6.98 0.31
N LEU A 4 18.85 -6.86 1.42
CA LEU A 4 18.36 -6.34 2.68
C LEU A 4 17.85 -4.89 2.57
N ASN A 5 18.56 -4.00 1.86
CA ASN A 5 18.10 -2.62 1.68
C ASN A 5 16.79 -2.54 0.89
N PHE A 6 16.64 -3.40 -0.13
CA PHE A 6 15.39 -3.48 -0.89
C PHE A 6 14.24 -4.03 -0.05
N PHE A 7 14.50 -5.09 0.73
CA PHE A 7 13.52 -5.62 1.68
C PHE A 7 13.04 -4.54 2.66
N LEU A 8 13.97 -3.79 3.25
CA LEU A 8 13.62 -2.68 4.15
C LEU A 8 12.80 -1.61 3.44
N LEU A 9 13.20 -1.17 2.24
CA LEU A 9 12.41 -0.20 1.47
C LEU A 9 11.01 -0.71 1.11
N TRP A 10 10.89 -1.99 0.78
CA TRP A 10 9.60 -2.60 0.46
C TRP A 10 8.66 -2.64 1.68
N VAL A 11 9.19 -3.01 2.84
CA VAL A 11 8.45 -3.01 4.12
C VAL A 11 8.09 -1.59 4.56
N PHE A 12 9.04 -0.66 4.53
CA PHE A 12 8.76 0.75 4.87
C PHE A 12 7.78 1.39 3.88
N GLY A 13 7.87 1.06 2.60
CA GLY A 13 6.89 1.51 1.62
C GLY A 13 5.48 1.00 1.91
N PHE A 14 5.33 -0.22 2.45
CA PHE A 14 4.02 -0.69 2.93
C PHE A 14 3.49 0.14 4.11
N PHE A 15 4.33 0.48 5.08
CA PHE A 15 3.91 1.36 6.19
C PHE A 15 3.54 2.76 5.71
N LEU A 16 4.21 3.28 4.68
CA LEU A 16 3.85 4.55 4.06
C LEU A 16 2.48 4.47 3.38
N LEU A 17 2.22 3.38 2.63
CA LEU A 17 0.91 3.12 2.06
C LEU A 17 -0.14 3.05 3.18
N LEU A 18 0.04 2.19 4.18
CA LEU A 18 -0.90 2.06 5.30
C LEU A 18 -1.16 3.40 6.00
N SER A 19 -0.12 4.21 6.22
CA SER A 19 -0.29 5.53 6.83
C SER A 19 -1.13 6.48 5.96
N PHE A 20 -0.97 6.41 4.63
CA PHE A 20 -1.78 7.19 3.70
C PHE A 20 -3.24 6.73 3.72
N ASP A 21 -3.50 5.43 3.76
CA ASP A 21 -4.85 4.86 3.89
C ASP A 21 -5.55 5.38 5.14
N LEU A 22 -4.89 5.25 6.30
CA LEU A 22 -5.39 5.74 7.58
C LEU A 22 -5.58 7.26 7.61
N PHE A 23 -4.71 8.02 6.94
CA PHE A 23 -4.87 9.47 6.79
C PHE A 23 -6.11 9.81 5.95
N MET A 24 -6.30 9.11 4.83
CA MET A 24 -7.47 9.31 3.98
C MET A 24 -8.75 8.96 4.75
N GLU A 25 -8.77 7.85 5.48
CA GLU A 25 -9.93 7.41 6.26
C GLU A 25 -10.22 8.34 7.44
N GLY A 26 -9.21 8.59 8.28
CA GLY A 26 -9.39 9.30 9.55
C GLY A 26 -9.45 10.83 9.44
N ILE A 27 -9.05 11.42 8.30
CA ILE A 27 -9.08 12.88 8.14
C ILE A 27 -9.89 13.26 6.91
N ILE A 28 -9.53 12.72 5.74
CA ILE A 28 -10.14 13.18 4.48
C ILE A 28 -11.58 12.72 4.34
N PHE A 29 -11.90 11.46 4.66
CA PHE A 29 -13.26 10.96 4.56
C PHE A 29 -14.18 11.53 5.63
N GLU A 30 -13.64 11.81 6.82
CA GLU A 30 -14.38 12.54 7.84
C GLU A 30 -14.68 13.97 7.37
N TRP A 31 -13.67 14.69 6.87
CA TRP A 31 -13.84 16.07 6.39
C TRP A 31 -14.78 16.19 5.18
N LEU A 32 -14.78 15.20 4.29
CA LEU A 32 -15.62 15.19 3.09
C LEU A 32 -16.97 14.48 3.29
N GLU A 33 -17.24 13.94 4.48
CA GLU A 33 -18.41 13.10 4.77
C GLU A 33 -18.56 11.91 3.80
N TRP A 34 -17.44 11.28 3.42
CA TRP A 34 -17.42 10.14 2.49
C TRP A 34 -17.62 8.78 3.17
N ASN A 35 -17.58 8.73 4.50
CA ASN A 35 -17.79 7.49 5.25
C ASN A 35 -19.17 6.88 4.95
N GLY A 36 -19.18 5.61 4.55
CA GLY A 36 -20.41 4.89 4.17
C GLY A 36 -20.98 5.26 2.79
N THR A 37 -20.23 5.99 1.96
CA THR A 37 -20.63 6.31 0.58
C THR A 37 -19.99 5.39 -0.44
N ILE A 38 -20.58 5.28 -1.63
CA ILE A 38 -19.97 4.55 -2.76
C ILE A 38 -18.57 5.06 -3.13
N LYS A 39 -18.24 6.33 -2.83
CA LYS A 39 -16.90 6.90 -3.13
C LYS A 39 -15.84 6.28 -2.23
N ASN A 40 -16.18 6.03 -0.98
CA ASN A 40 -15.33 5.31 -0.02
C ASN A 40 -15.09 3.87 -0.49
N ASP A 41 -16.14 3.16 -0.93
CA ASP A 41 -16.00 1.80 -1.46
C ASP A 41 -15.06 1.74 -2.67
N TRP A 42 -15.22 2.68 -3.62
CA TRP A 42 -14.36 2.78 -4.80
C TRP A 42 -12.91 3.14 -4.45
N PHE A 43 -12.70 4.02 -3.47
CA PHE A 43 -11.37 4.31 -2.97
C PHE A 43 -10.70 3.05 -2.44
N PHE A 44 -11.37 2.29 -1.55
CA PHE A 44 -10.79 1.08 -0.99
C PHE A 44 -10.53 0.01 -2.06
N ALA A 45 -11.41 -0.13 -3.04
CA ALA A 45 -11.19 -1.06 -4.15
C ALA A 45 -9.92 -0.71 -4.96
N MET A 46 -9.74 0.57 -5.30
CA MET A 46 -8.53 1.03 -6.00
C MET A 46 -7.28 0.92 -5.12
N TRP A 47 -7.42 1.25 -3.84
CA TRP A 47 -6.37 1.19 -2.85
C TRP A 47 -5.83 -0.23 -2.66
N TRP A 48 -6.72 -1.21 -2.48
CA TRP A 48 -6.33 -2.61 -2.42
C TRP A 48 -5.67 -3.10 -3.71
N GLY A 49 -6.11 -2.62 -4.87
CA GLY A 49 -5.43 -2.87 -6.15
C GLY A 49 -3.96 -2.41 -6.12
N LEU A 50 -3.70 -1.19 -5.66
CA LEU A 50 -2.35 -0.65 -5.49
C LEU A 50 -1.52 -1.48 -4.51
N VAL A 51 -2.09 -1.84 -3.35
CA VAL A 51 -1.42 -2.65 -2.32
C VAL A 51 -1.04 -4.04 -2.84
N VAL A 52 -1.95 -4.71 -3.57
CA VAL A 52 -1.68 -6.03 -4.19
C VAL A 52 -0.54 -5.93 -5.19
N VAL A 53 -0.56 -4.92 -6.07
CA VAL A 53 0.52 -4.71 -7.05
C VAL A 53 1.86 -4.47 -6.35
N TRP A 54 1.89 -3.62 -5.32
CA TRP A 54 3.09 -3.36 -4.50
C TRP A 54 3.62 -4.64 -3.84
N PHE A 55 2.72 -5.44 -3.27
CA PHE A 55 3.06 -6.69 -2.57
C PHE A 55 3.63 -7.74 -3.54
N LEU A 56 2.96 -7.96 -4.67
CA LEU A 56 3.40 -8.91 -5.70
C LEU A 56 4.74 -8.50 -6.30
N TYR A 57 4.90 -7.23 -6.66
CA TYR A 57 6.15 -6.70 -7.22
C TYR A 57 7.33 -6.91 -6.26
N GLY A 58 7.16 -6.56 -4.98
CA GLY A 58 8.22 -6.73 -3.98
C GLY A 58 8.54 -8.21 -3.74
N THR A 59 7.53 -9.06 -3.64
CA THR A 59 7.70 -10.50 -3.42
C THR A 59 8.42 -11.18 -4.59
N ILE A 60 7.99 -10.91 -5.83
CA ILE A 60 8.64 -11.45 -7.05
C ILE A 60 10.09 -10.98 -7.13
N THR A 61 10.34 -9.69 -6.86
CA THR A 61 11.69 -9.12 -6.90
C THR A 61 12.59 -9.71 -5.81
N LEU A 62 12.09 -9.93 -4.60
CA LEU A 62 12.83 -10.59 -3.52
C LEU A 62 13.14 -12.04 -3.86
N TYR A 63 12.15 -12.79 -4.35
CA TYR A 63 12.33 -14.18 -4.77
C TYR A 63 13.43 -14.31 -5.83
N GLN A 64 13.41 -13.46 -6.86
CA GLN A 64 14.44 -13.44 -7.90
C GLN A 64 15.84 -13.11 -7.36
N ARG A 65 15.93 -12.22 -6.35
CA ARG A 65 17.21 -11.85 -5.72
C ARG A 65 17.75 -12.89 -4.76
N LEU A 66 16.89 -13.71 -4.15
CA LEU A 66 17.28 -14.79 -3.23
C LEU A 66 17.63 -16.08 -3.96
N ARG A 67 17.05 -16.31 -5.15
CA ARG A 67 17.38 -17.46 -6.01
C ARG A 67 18.68 -17.28 -6.79
N LYS A 68 19.21 -16.06 -6.84
CA LYS A 68 20.46 -15.71 -7.52
C LYS A 68 21.63 -15.79 -6.55
#